data_AF-A0A819LYX9-F1
#
_entry.id   AF-A0A819LYX9-F1
#
_cell.length_a   1.000
_cell.length_b   1.000
_cell.length_c   1.000
_cell.angle_alpha   90.00
_cell.angle_beta   90.00
_cell.angle_gamma   90.00
#
_symmetry.space_group_name_H-M   'P 1'
#
loop_
_entity.id
_entity.type
_entity.pdbx_description
1 polymer ?
#
loop_
_entity_poly.entity_id
_entity_poly.type
_entity_poly.pdbx_seq_one_letter_code
_entity_poly.pdbx_strand_id
1 'polypeptide(L)'
;SKRLISSFHQSYQQNDKTNCLKTTRFIIHLIHQNVLLDTLPIEILVYLLKNPSDDSVELAIEVIKECGQKISEFCPRMLDSFFSKLRNLLHESSLHERTRNMIEALFAIRMNQFKADRLIPSDLDLVDEQRSQRIGLIDPCDPESMLDIFQYDEQYDENENKYKQIRKTILGESTGDEDESSSSSSNSDGEEEKQDDRVES
;
A
#
# COMPACT_ATOMS: atom_id res chain seq x y z
N SER A 1 1.60 3.70 4.99
CA SER A 1 0.34 3.26 5.62
C SER A 1 -0.59 4.42 5.98
N LYS A 2 -0.16 5.43 6.77
CA LYS A 2 -0.97 6.64 7.08
C LYS A 2 -1.54 7.34 5.84
N ARG A 3 -0.68 7.64 4.85
CA ARG A 3 -1.07 8.23 3.55
C ARG A 3 -2.17 7.41 2.86
N LEU A 4 -2.05 6.08 2.88
CA LEU A 4 -2.98 5.16 2.22
C LEU A 4 -4.37 5.20 2.87
N ILE A 5 -4.44 5.24 4.20
CA ILE A 5 -5.71 5.40 4.95
C ILE A 5 -6.34 6.75 4.63
N SER A 6 -5.54 7.83 4.58
CA SER A 6 -6.03 9.16 4.17
C SER A 6 -6.59 9.13 2.74
N SER A 7 -5.91 8.48 1.80
CA SER A 7 -6.38 8.34 0.42
C SER A 7 -7.66 7.51 0.30
N PHE A 8 -7.81 6.47 1.12
CA PHE A 8 -9.06 5.71 1.23
C PHE A 8 -10.23 6.61 1.68
N HIS A 9 -10.05 7.38 2.74
CA HIS A 9 -11.10 8.29 3.22
C HIS A 9 -11.46 9.35 2.20
N GLN A 10 -10.45 9.98 1.58
CA GLN A 10 -10.67 10.99 0.56
C GLN A 10 -11.42 10.43 -0.64
N SER A 11 -11.01 9.28 -1.17
CA SER A 11 -11.68 8.64 -2.30
C SER A 11 -13.11 8.21 -1.96
N TYR A 12 -13.34 7.69 -0.75
CA TYR A 12 -14.68 7.33 -0.29
C TYR A 12 -15.59 8.57 -0.16
N GLN A 13 -15.10 9.67 0.42
CA GLN A 13 -15.87 10.92 0.54
C GLN A 13 -16.19 11.55 -0.82
N GLN A 14 -15.28 11.41 -1.78
CA GLN A 14 -15.46 11.93 -3.14
C GLN A 14 -16.29 11.00 -4.05
N ASN A 15 -16.73 9.84 -3.54
CA ASN A 15 -17.38 8.78 -4.32
C ASN A 15 -16.53 8.31 -5.52
N ASP A 16 -15.20 8.38 -5.40
CA ASP A 16 -14.28 7.85 -6.41
C ASP A 16 -14.09 6.34 -6.18
N LYS A 17 -15.02 5.57 -6.75
CA LYS A 17 -15.04 4.11 -6.64
C LYS A 17 -13.73 3.45 -7.11
N THR A 18 -13.13 3.96 -8.18
CA THR A 18 -11.95 3.34 -8.78
C THR A 18 -10.76 3.47 -7.84
N ASN A 19 -10.54 4.66 -7.31
CA ASN A 19 -9.45 4.88 -6.35
C ASN A 19 -9.74 4.22 -5.01
N CYS A 20 -10.99 4.23 -4.54
CA CYS A 20 -11.37 3.57 -3.30
C CYS A 20 -11.08 2.07 -3.36
N LEU A 21 -11.43 1.39 -4.47
CA LEU A 21 -11.13 -0.02 -4.68
C LEU A 21 -9.63 -0.29 -4.71
N LYS A 22 -8.85 0.52 -5.46
CA LYS A 22 -7.38 0.39 -5.50
C LYS A 22 -6.74 0.55 -4.12
N THR A 23 -7.15 1.58 -3.36
CA THR A 23 -6.61 1.82 -2.02
C THR A 23 -6.98 0.70 -1.06
N THR A 24 -8.21 0.19 -1.15
CA THR A 24 -8.71 -0.89 -0.28
C THR A 24 -7.95 -2.18 -0.55
N ARG A 25 -7.78 -2.55 -1.83
CA ARG A 25 -6.99 -3.71 -2.24
C ARG A 25 -5.54 -3.60 -1.79
N PHE A 26 -4.95 -2.40 -1.88
CA PHE A 26 -3.59 -2.20 -1.39
C PHE A 26 -3.49 -2.39 0.13
N ILE A 27 -4.46 -1.87 0.90
CA ILE A 27 -4.55 -2.11 2.35
C ILE A 27 -4.63 -3.61 2.65
N ILE A 28 -5.46 -4.35 1.92
CA ILE A 28 -5.62 -5.80 2.08
C ILE A 28 -4.31 -6.54 1.85
N HIS A 29 -3.57 -6.22 0.79
CA HIS A 29 -2.27 -6.85 0.53
C HIS A 29 -1.22 -6.53 1.62
N LEU A 30 -1.23 -5.33 2.18
CA LEU A 30 -0.37 -4.99 3.33
C LEU A 30 -0.73 -5.82 4.58
N ILE A 31 -2.01 -6.16 4.75
CA ILE A 31 -2.47 -7.00 5.86
C ILE A 31 -2.09 -8.46 5.62
N HIS A 32 -2.18 -8.95 4.38
CA HIS A 32 -1.71 -10.30 4.06
C HIS A 32 -0.22 -10.44 4.41
N GLN A 33 0.59 -9.43 4.07
CA GLN A 33 2.01 -9.35 4.41
C GLN A 33 2.28 -8.83 5.84
N ASN A 34 1.32 -8.94 6.77
CA ASN A 34 1.42 -8.52 8.18
C ASN A 34 2.07 -7.14 8.44
N VAL A 35 2.03 -6.21 7.48
CA VAL A 35 2.51 -4.83 7.63
C VAL A 35 1.50 -4.00 8.43
N LEU A 36 0.22 -4.33 8.30
CA LEU A 36 -0.89 -3.72 9.05
C LEU A 36 -1.60 -4.79 9.89
N LEU A 37 -2.27 -4.36 10.96
CA LEU A 37 -3.02 -5.27 11.82
C LEU A 37 -4.26 -5.85 11.12
N ASP A 38 -4.55 -7.12 11.46
CA ASP A 38 -5.68 -7.90 10.96
C ASP A 38 -7.06 -7.37 11.39
N THR A 39 -7.12 -6.38 12.29
CA THR A 39 -8.36 -5.72 12.70
C THR A 39 -8.84 -4.68 11.69
N LEU A 40 -7.95 -4.17 10.84
CA LEU A 40 -8.27 -3.08 9.90
C LEU A 40 -9.34 -3.44 8.84
N PRO A 41 -9.39 -4.66 8.26
CA PRO A 41 -10.47 -5.05 7.34
C PRO A 41 -11.84 -5.03 8.03
N ILE A 42 -11.88 -5.41 9.30
CA ILE A 42 -13.11 -5.41 10.09
C ILE A 42 -13.60 -3.97 10.29
N GLU A 43 -12.70 -3.04 10.60
CA GLU A 43 -13.02 -1.61 10.72
C GLU A 43 -13.54 -1.04 9.40
N ILE A 44 -12.90 -1.39 8.27
CA ILE A 44 -13.36 -1.01 6.92
C ILE A 44 -14.76 -1.58 6.66
N LEU A 45 -15.01 -2.86 6.92
CA LEU A 45 -16.32 -3.47 6.72
C LEU A 45 -17.42 -2.85 7.60
N VAL A 46 -17.11 -2.54 8.86
CA VAL A 46 -18.03 -1.82 9.75
C VAL A 46 -18.35 -0.43 9.19
N TYR A 47 -17.34 0.27 8.68
CA TYR A 47 -17.51 1.59 8.08
C TYR A 47 -18.38 1.56 6.82
N LEU A 48 -18.09 0.65 5.88
CA LEU A 48 -18.81 0.51 4.61
C LEU A 48 -20.27 0.06 4.79
N LEU A 49 -20.52 -0.84 5.75
CA LEU A 49 -21.84 -1.41 6.01
C LEU A 49 -22.64 -0.63 7.09
N LYS A 50 -22.13 0.52 7.54
CA LYS A 50 -22.87 1.40 8.47
C LYS A 50 -24.10 2.01 7.81
N ASN A 51 -23.92 2.54 6.60
CA ASN A 51 -24.96 3.09 5.75
C ASN A 51 -24.79 2.51 4.34
N PRO A 52 -25.36 1.32 4.07
CA PRO A 52 -25.09 0.58 2.85
C PRO A 52 -25.69 1.26 1.62
N SER A 53 -24.87 1.40 0.58
CA SER A 53 -25.23 1.79 -0.79
C SER A 53 -24.73 0.71 -1.75
N ASP A 54 -25.17 0.70 -3.01
CA ASP A 54 -24.66 -0.28 -3.98
C ASP A 54 -23.13 -0.26 -4.08
N ASP A 55 -22.51 0.93 -4.08
CA ASP A 55 -21.06 1.07 -4.17
C ASP A 55 -20.33 0.63 -2.89
N SER A 56 -20.84 1.00 -1.71
CA SER A 56 -20.21 0.58 -0.45
C SER A 56 -20.38 -0.92 -0.20
N VAL A 57 -21.49 -1.51 -0.66
CA VAL A 57 -21.72 -2.96 -0.61
C VAL A 57 -20.81 -3.68 -1.61
N GLU A 58 -20.66 -3.19 -2.84
CA GLU A 58 -19.72 -3.75 -3.82
C GLU A 58 -18.28 -3.76 -3.27
N LEU A 59 -17.86 -2.66 -2.64
CA LEU A 59 -16.54 -2.59 -2.01
C LEU A 59 -16.41 -3.53 -0.80
N ALA A 60 -17.45 -3.63 0.04
CA ALA A 60 -17.45 -4.55 1.18
C ALA A 60 -17.37 -6.02 0.73
N ILE A 61 -18.05 -6.37 -0.37
CA ILE A 61 -17.96 -7.70 -0.98
C ILE A 61 -16.52 -7.98 -1.40
N GLU A 62 -15.86 -7.02 -2.05
CA GLU A 62 -14.46 -7.19 -2.49
C GLU A 62 -13.51 -7.39 -1.31
N VAL A 63 -13.69 -6.63 -0.21
CA VAL A 63 -12.92 -6.83 1.02
C VAL A 63 -13.14 -8.23 1.60
N ILE A 64 -14.38 -8.73 1.64
CA ILE A 64 -14.65 -10.09 2.16
C ILE A 64 -14.10 -11.16 1.24
N LYS A 65 -14.08 -10.95 -0.08
CA LYS A 65 -13.45 -11.93 -1.00
C LYS A 65 -11.97 -12.07 -0.71
N GLU A 66 -11.23 -10.96 -0.67
CA GLU A 66 -9.77 -11.02 -0.53
C GLU A 66 -9.32 -11.34 0.90
N CYS A 67 -9.98 -10.79 1.93
CA CYS A 67 -9.58 -10.94 3.33
C CYS A 67 -10.44 -11.93 4.15
N GLY A 68 -11.49 -12.50 3.57
CA GLY A 68 -12.47 -13.31 4.30
C GLY A 68 -11.89 -14.53 5.00
N GLN A 69 -10.88 -15.17 4.39
CA GLN A 69 -10.16 -16.27 5.01
C GLN A 69 -9.47 -15.82 6.30
N LYS A 70 -8.68 -14.74 6.24
CA LYS A 70 -7.92 -14.22 7.40
C LYS A 70 -8.86 -13.75 8.52
N ILE A 71 -9.96 -13.08 8.18
CA ILE A 71 -10.99 -12.70 9.15
C ILE A 71 -11.64 -13.94 9.78
N SER A 72 -11.86 -15.01 9.01
CA SER A 72 -12.42 -16.27 9.55
C SER A 72 -11.50 -16.96 10.55
N GLU A 73 -10.19 -16.87 10.36
CA GLU A 73 -9.18 -17.47 11.25
C GLU A 73 -9.08 -16.72 12.58
N PHE A 74 -9.08 -15.38 12.55
CA PHE A 74 -8.92 -14.57 13.76
C PHE A 74 -10.25 -14.21 14.45
N CYS A 75 -11.30 -13.90 13.69
CA CYS A 75 -12.57 -13.41 14.21
C CYS A 75 -13.81 -13.94 13.44
N PRO A 76 -14.11 -15.25 13.52
CA PRO A 76 -15.20 -15.87 12.77
C PRO A 76 -16.58 -15.27 13.09
N ARG A 77 -16.81 -14.88 14.36
CA ARG A 77 -18.07 -14.27 14.79
C ARG A 77 -18.37 -12.95 14.09
N MET A 78 -17.33 -12.13 13.85
CA MET A 78 -17.49 -10.87 13.12
C MET A 78 -17.82 -11.13 11.66
N LEU A 79 -17.16 -12.11 11.04
CA LEU A 79 -17.46 -12.53 9.68
C LEU A 79 -18.93 -12.98 9.55
N ASP A 80 -19.42 -13.79 10.48
CA ASP A 80 -20.82 -14.24 10.50
C ASP A 80 -21.81 -13.07 10.62
N SER A 81 -21.46 -12.05 11.40
CA SER A 81 -22.26 -10.82 11.52
C SER A 81 -22.35 -10.08 10.19
N PHE A 82 -21.24 -9.96 9.44
CA PHE A 82 -21.24 -9.35 8.12
C PHE A 82 -22.09 -10.14 7.12
N PHE A 83 -21.98 -11.47 7.08
CA PHE A 83 -22.84 -12.30 6.22
C PHE A 83 -24.32 -12.20 6.58
N SER A 84 -24.64 -12.09 7.87
CA SER A 84 -26.02 -11.88 8.33
C SER A 84 -26.56 -10.52 7.87
N LYS A 85 -25.76 -9.46 7.99
CA LYS A 85 -26.11 -8.13 7.46
C LYS A 85 -26.33 -8.14 5.94
N LEU A 86 -25.42 -8.77 5.19
CA LEU A 86 -25.56 -8.88 3.73
C LEU A 86 -26.80 -9.68 3.33
N ARG A 87 -27.19 -10.72 4.09
CA ARG A 87 -28.44 -11.44 3.88
C ARG A 87 -29.66 -10.53 4.11
N ASN A 88 -29.66 -9.74 5.18
CA ASN A 88 -30.77 -8.81 5.43
C ASN A 88 -30.90 -7.77 4.30
N LEU A 89 -29.78 -7.29 3.76
CA LEU A 89 -29.78 -6.38 2.60
C LEU A 89 -30.35 -7.02 1.33
N LEU A 90 -30.29 -8.34 1.15
CA LEU A 90 -30.98 -8.99 0.02
C LEU A 90 -32.51 -8.89 0.12
N HIS A 91 -33.05 -8.78 1.33
CA HIS A 91 -34.49 -8.81 1.60
C HIS A 91 -35.09 -7.42 1.87
N GLU A 92 -34.35 -6.54 2.54
CA GLU A 92 -34.86 -5.29 3.11
C GLU A 92 -34.53 -4.04 2.29
N SER A 93 -33.50 -4.08 1.43
CA SER A 93 -33.05 -2.89 0.69
C SER A 93 -33.28 -2.98 -0.81
N SER A 94 -33.52 -1.82 -1.43
CA SER A 94 -33.66 -1.66 -2.87
C SER A 94 -32.30 -1.68 -3.57
N LEU A 95 -31.54 -2.77 -3.43
CA LEU A 95 -30.27 -2.96 -4.13
C LEU A 95 -30.48 -3.25 -5.61
N HIS A 96 -29.58 -2.74 -6.43
CA HIS A 96 -29.54 -3.08 -7.84
C HIS A 96 -29.29 -4.58 -8.05
N GLU A 97 -29.80 -5.11 -9.15
CA GLU A 97 -29.68 -6.54 -9.49
C GLU A 97 -28.22 -7.01 -9.52
N ARG A 98 -27.32 -6.17 -10.06
CA ARG A 98 -25.87 -6.41 -10.03
C ARG A 98 -25.36 -6.68 -8.62
N THR A 99 -25.65 -5.80 -7.67
CA THR A 99 -25.18 -5.90 -6.29
C THR A 99 -25.74 -7.14 -5.60
N ARG A 100 -27.00 -7.48 -5.85
CA ARG A 100 -27.61 -8.72 -5.35
C ARG A 100 -26.88 -9.98 -5.86
N ASN A 101 -26.60 -10.04 -7.16
CA ASN A 101 -25.85 -11.15 -7.76
C ASN A 101 -24.43 -11.26 -7.18
N MET A 102 -23.79 -10.12 -6.86
CA MET A 102 -22.48 -10.13 -6.20
C MET A 102 -22.53 -10.68 -4.77
N ILE A 103 -23.60 -10.39 -4.01
CA ILE A 103 -23.80 -10.95 -2.67
C ILE A 103 -23.99 -12.48 -2.78
N GLU A 104 -24.81 -12.95 -3.72
CA GLU A 104 -25.02 -14.39 -3.93
C GLU A 104 -23.71 -15.11 -4.30
N ALA A 105 -22.92 -14.53 -5.21
CA ALA A 105 -21.59 -15.03 -5.55
C ALA A 105 -20.67 -15.09 -4.31
N LEU A 106 -20.75 -14.11 -3.41
CA LEU A 106 -20.00 -14.12 -2.16
C LEU A 106 -20.40 -15.27 -1.22
N PHE A 107 -21.70 -15.60 -1.14
CA PHE A 107 -22.15 -16.77 -0.37
C PHE A 107 -21.58 -18.08 -0.94
N ALA A 108 -21.47 -18.21 -2.26
CA ALA A 108 -20.83 -19.37 -2.88
C ALA A 108 -19.33 -19.47 -2.52
N ILE A 109 -18.61 -18.34 -2.51
CA ILE A 109 -17.20 -18.28 -2.08
C ILE A 109 -17.06 -18.73 -0.62
N ARG A 110 -17.96 -18.28 0.27
CA ARG A 110 -17.98 -18.71 1.67
C ARG A 110 -18.19 -20.22 1.81
N MET A 111 -19.10 -20.82 1.03
CA MET A 111 -19.31 -22.28 1.05
C MET A 111 -18.05 -23.05 0.66
N ASN A 112 -17.25 -22.49 -0.24
CA ASN A 112 -15.95 -23.02 -0.62
C ASN A 112 -14.82 -22.68 0.36
N GLN A 113 -15.12 -22.07 1.51
CA GLN A 113 -14.17 -21.70 2.56
C GLN A 113 -12.98 -20.86 2.06
N PHE A 114 -13.20 -19.99 1.07
CA PHE A 114 -12.15 -19.11 0.52
C PHE A 114 -10.91 -19.85 -0.05
N LYS A 115 -11.03 -21.14 -0.39
CA LYS A 115 -9.92 -22.02 -0.81
C LYS A 115 -9.13 -21.60 -2.06
N ALA A 116 -9.63 -20.63 -2.83
CA ALA A 116 -9.03 -20.23 -4.10
C ALA A 116 -7.84 -19.27 -3.95
N ASP A 117 -7.74 -18.56 -2.82
CA ASP A 117 -6.84 -17.42 -2.69
C ASP A 117 -5.68 -17.75 -1.75
N ARG A 118 -4.51 -18.07 -2.31
CA ARG A 118 -3.27 -18.00 -1.51
C ARG A 118 -3.08 -16.54 -1.11
N LEU A 119 -3.09 -16.27 0.19
CA LEU A 119 -2.98 -14.91 0.74
C LEU A 119 -1.72 -14.17 0.26
N ILE A 120 -0.61 -14.90 0.11
CA ILE A 120 0.67 -14.40 -0.39
C ILE A 120 1.27 -15.44 -1.37
N PRO A 121 1.68 -15.04 -2.59
CA PRO A 121 2.52 -15.85 -3.46
C PRO A 121 3.84 -16.25 -2.79
N SER A 122 4.33 -17.47 -3.01
CA SER A 122 5.58 -17.95 -2.39
C SER A 122 6.78 -17.05 -2.64
N ASP A 123 6.84 -16.43 -3.82
CA ASP A 123 7.97 -15.60 -4.25
C ASP A 123 7.99 -14.23 -3.55
N LEU A 124 6.91 -13.89 -2.84
CA LEU A 124 6.76 -12.63 -2.09
C LEU A 124 6.91 -12.82 -0.57
N ASP A 125 7.06 -14.06 -0.08
CA ASP A 125 7.28 -14.36 1.33
C ASP A 125 8.78 -14.32 1.67
N LEU A 126 9.33 -13.10 1.71
CA LEU A 126 10.79 -12.85 1.81
C LEU A 126 11.25 -12.41 3.21
N VAL A 127 10.33 -12.22 4.16
CA VAL A 127 10.63 -11.59 5.45
C VAL A 127 10.20 -12.50 6.59
N ASP A 128 11.17 -12.95 7.38
CA ASP A 128 10.93 -13.87 8.52
C ASP A 128 10.22 -13.19 9.69
N GLU A 129 10.60 -11.95 10.02
CA GLU A 129 10.05 -11.19 11.16
C GLU A 129 9.42 -9.87 10.72
N GLN A 130 8.09 -9.86 10.59
CA GLN A 130 7.33 -8.66 10.24
C GLN A 130 6.83 -7.93 11.48
N ARG A 131 7.02 -6.60 11.52
CA ARG A 131 6.44 -5.72 12.54
C ARG A 131 5.16 -5.09 12.02
N SER A 132 4.02 -5.56 12.50
CA SER A 132 2.72 -5.00 12.13
C SER A 132 2.51 -3.63 12.75
N GLN A 133 2.26 -2.62 11.93
CA GLN A 133 1.92 -1.29 12.37
C GLN A 133 0.46 -1.23 12.81
N ARG A 134 0.23 -0.75 14.04
CA ARG A 134 -1.12 -0.44 14.53
C ARG A 134 -1.56 0.93 14.03
N ILE A 135 -2.55 0.94 13.14
CA ILE A 135 -3.26 2.16 12.72
C ILE A 135 -4.74 1.82 12.62
N GLY A 136 -5.59 2.60 13.28
CA GLY A 136 -7.04 2.50 13.14
C GLY A 136 -7.53 3.26 11.91
N LEU A 137 -8.66 2.84 11.37
CA LEU A 137 -9.26 3.48 10.21
C LEU A 137 -9.63 4.94 10.50
N ILE A 138 -10.11 5.25 11.71
CA ILE A 138 -10.62 6.58 12.09
C ILE A 138 -9.52 7.44 12.74
N ASP A 139 -8.34 6.88 12.98
CA ASP A 139 -7.26 7.58 13.66
C ASP A 139 -6.79 8.78 12.83
N PRO A 140 -6.48 9.93 13.46
CA PRO A 140 -5.94 11.08 12.76
C PRO A 140 -4.60 10.70 12.13
N CYS A 141 -4.55 10.75 10.80
CA CYS A 141 -3.37 10.43 10.02
C CYS A 141 -2.81 11.70 9.39
N ASP A 142 -1.58 12.07 9.75
CA ASP A 142 -0.82 13.05 8.99
C ASP A 142 -0.18 12.36 7.78
N PRO A 143 -0.50 12.76 6.54
CA PRO A 143 0.18 12.25 5.36
C PRO A 143 1.62 12.74 5.24
N GLU A 144 2.08 13.70 6.05
CA GLU A 144 3.46 14.21 6.02
C GLU A 144 3.86 14.67 4.60
N SER A 145 2.96 15.40 3.92
CA SER A 145 3.13 15.82 2.52
C SER A 145 4.33 16.74 2.29
N MET A 146 4.82 17.40 3.34
CA MET A 146 6.01 18.25 3.26
C MET A 146 7.28 17.46 2.93
N LEU A 147 7.31 16.16 3.22
CA LEU A 147 8.43 15.27 2.86
C LEU A 147 8.54 15.01 1.36
N ASP A 148 7.49 15.32 0.58
CA ASP A 148 7.50 15.17 -0.89
C ASP A 148 8.14 16.38 -1.60
N ILE A 149 8.47 17.44 -0.85
CA ILE A 149 9.02 18.70 -1.38
C ILE A 149 10.47 18.82 -0.92
N PHE A 150 11.38 19.05 -1.87
CA PHE A 150 12.78 19.32 -1.56
C PHE A 150 12.91 20.59 -0.73
N GLN A 151 13.58 20.46 0.41
CA GLN A 151 13.90 21.55 1.32
C GLN A 151 15.37 21.49 1.68
N TYR A 152 15.95 22.65 1.95
CA TYR A 152 17.32 22.73 2.44
C TYR A 152 17.38 22.17 3.86
N ASP A 153 18.28 21.21 4.08
CA ASP A 153 18.55 20.61 5.39
C ASP A 153 19.87 21.17 5.93
N GLU A 154 19.79 21.98 6.99
CA GLU A 154 20.95 22.52 7.69
C GLU A 154 21.84 21.42 8.31
N GLN A 155 21.26 20.24 8.58
CA GLN A 155 21.92 19.09 9.19
C GLN A 155 22.22 17.98 8.17
N TYR A 156 22.27 18.33 6.88
CA TYR A 156 22.49 17.38 5.78
C TYR A 156 23.67 16.44 6.03
N ASP A 157 24.85 16.98 6.37
CA ASP A 157 26.06 16.17 6.58
C ASP A 157 25.91 15.16 7.72
N GLU A 158 25.19 15.51 8.79
CA GLU A 158 24.93 14.60 9.90
C GLU A 158 23.91 13.52 9.53
N ASN A 159 22.84 13.89 8.83
CA ASN A 159 21.78 12.97 8.43
C ASN A 159 22.27 11.96 7.39
N GLU A 160 23.12 12.40 6.45
CA GLU A 160 23.77 11.55 5.47
C GLU A 160 24.70 10.53 6.14
N ASN A 161 25.48 10.95 7.13
CA ASN A 161 26.34 10.05 7.91
C ASN A 161 25.53 9.02 8.70
N LYS A 162 24.41 9.42 9.34
CA LYS A 162 23.49 8.49 10.01
C LYS A 162 22.90 7.48 9.02
N TYR A 163 22.48 7.94 7.84
CA TYR A 163 21.94 7.07 6.80
C TYR A 163 22.98 6.03 6.34
N LYS A 164 24.23 6.44 6.10
CA LYS A 164 25.33 5.52 5.74
C LYS A 164 25.54 4.43 6.79
N GLN A 165 25.50 4.78 8.07
CA GLN A 165 25.62 3.80 9.16
C GLN A 165 24.46 2.80 9.19
N ILE A 166 23.23 3.27 9.01
CA ILE A 166 22.03 2.41 8.94
C ILE A 166 22.11 1.49 7.72
N ARG A 167 22.46 2.02 6.54
CA ARG A 167 22.62 1.25 5.30
C ARG A 167 23.61 0.10 5.48
N LYS A 168 24.78 0.40 6.06
CA LYS A 168 25.84 -0.58 6.35
C LYS A 168 25.41 -1.65 7.35
N THR A 169 24.56 -1.28 8.32
CA THR A 169 24.00 -2.22 9.31
C THR A 169 22.99 -3.18 8.68
N ILE A 170 22.17 -2.72 7.73
CA ILE A 170 21.11 -3.52 7.10
C ILE A 170 21.67 -4.43 6.00
N LEU A 171 22.55 -3.91 5.14
CA LEU A 171 23.06 -4.62 3.95
C LEU A 171 24.41 -5.34 4.19
N GLY A 172 25.08 -5.05 5.30
CA GLY A 172 26.44 -5.52 5.58
C GLY A 172 27.52 -4.77 4.78
N GLU A 173 28.78 -4.87 5.23
CA GLU A 173 29.97 -4.27 4.60
C GLU A 173 30.31 -4.84 3.21
N SER A 174 29.68 -5.93 2.78
CA SER A 174 30.04 -6.64 1.55
C SER A 174 29.36 -6.11 0.29
N THR A 175 28.51 -5.08 0.38
CA THR A 175 27.89 -4.44 -0.79
C THR A 175 28.58 -3.13 -1.15
N GLY A 176 29.82 -3.27 -1.63
CA GLY A 176 30.51 -2.30 -2.47
C GLY A 176 30.72 -0.94 -1.84
N ASP A 177 31.75 -0.83 -1.00
CA ASP A 177 32.54 0.41 -0.93
C ASP A 177 33.33 0.54 -2.26
N GLU A 178 32.61 0.77 -3.36
CA GLU A 178 33.14 1.56 -4.48
C GLU A 178 32.86 3.02 -4.11
N ASP A 179 33.56 3.51 -3.07
CA ASP A 179 33.66 4.94 -2.86
C ASP A 179 34.31 5.52 -4.12
N GLU A 180 33.49 6.22 -4.89
CA GLU A 180 33.87 7.22 -5.89
C GLU A 180 34.80 8.24 -5.22
N SER A 181 36.07 7.89 -5.07
CA SER A 181 37.11 8.85 -4.78
C SER A 181 37.18 9.79 -5.98
N SER A 182 36.70 11.01 -5.78
CA SER A 182 36.85 12.13 -6.69
C SER A 182 38.32 12.28 -7.12
N SER A 183 38.69 11.76 -8.29
CA SER A 183 39.91 12.18 -8.95
C SER A 183 39.60 13.47 -9.71
N SER A 184 39.78 14.59 -9.02
CA SER A 184 39.94 15.89 -9.63
C SER A 184 41.26 15.89 -10.42
N SER A 185 41.22 15.37 -11.65
CA SER A 185 42.30 15.56 -12.63
C SER A 185 42.08 16.89 -13.33
N SER A 186 42.68 17.92 -12.75
CA SER A 186 42.99 19.18 -13.40
C SER A 186 43.84 18.93 -14.66
N ASN A 187 43.21 18.83 -15.82
CA ASN A 187 43.92 18.92 -17.10
C ASN A 187 44.25 20.38 -17.38
N SER A 188 45.43 20.78 -16.90
CA SER A 188 46.17 21.94 -17.36
C SER A 188 46.91 21.54 -18.64
N ASP A 189 46.33 21.78 -19.81
CA ASP A 189 47.06 21.74 -21.09
C ASP A 189 47.28 23.16 -21.58
N GLY A 190 48.48 23.66 -21.29
CA GLY A 190 49.08 24.83 -21.91
C GLY A 190 49.88 24.41 -23.14
N GLU A 191 49.55 25.04 -24.26
CA GLU A 191 50.37 25.46 -25.41
C GLU A 191 51.45 24.51 -25.98
N GLU A 192 51.39 24.26 -27.29
CA GLU A 192 52.28 24.96 -28.24
C GLU A 192 51.92 24.69 -29.72
N GLU A 193 52.26 25.70 -30.52
CA GLU A 193 51.89 26.04 -31.89
C GLU A 193 52.42 25.08 -32.99
N LYS A 194 51.77 25.08 -34.17
CA LYS A 194 52.35 25.74 -35.38
C LYS A 194 51.44 25.72 -36.62
N GLN A 195 51.48 26.86 -37.30
CA GLN A 195 50.90 27.26 -38.59
C GLN A 195 51.18 26.28 -39.74
N ASP A 196 50.28 26.22 -40.73
CA ASP A 196 50.65 26.67 -42.08
C ASP A 196 49.42 27.04 -42.94
N ASP A 197 49.60 28.09 -43.71
CA ASP A 197 48.66 28.77 -44.61
C ASP A 197 48.23 27.90 -45.80
N ARG A 198 46.96 28.03 -46.22
CA ARG A 198 46.69 28.34 -47.63
C ARG A 198 45.30 28.93 -47.89
N VAL A 199 45.35 30.14 -48.45
CA VAL A 199 44.28 30.96 -49.01
C VAL A 199 43.89 30.48 -50.42
N GLU A 200 42.70 30.91 -50.86
CA GLU A 200 42.18 31.01 -52.26
C GLU A 200 41.64 29.72 -52.90
N SER A 201 40.48 29.69 -53.56
CA SER A 201 39.58 30.73 -54.09
C SER A 201 38.11 30.26 -54.05
#